data_AF-A0A3M1JE03-F1
#
_entry.id   AF-A0A3M1JE03-F1
#
_cell.length_a   1.000
_cell.length_b   1.000
_cell.length_c   1.000
_cell.angle_alpha   90.00
_cell.angle_beta   90.00
_cell.angle_gamma   90.00
#
_symmetry.space_group_name_H-M   'P 1'
#
loop_
_entity.id
_entity.type
_entity.pdbx_description
1 polymer ?
#
loop_
_entity_poly.entity_id
_entity_poly.type
_entity_poly.pdbx_seq_one_letter_code
_entity_poly.pdbx_strand_id
1 'polypeptide(L)'
;MVSISNRESGSAARPLLHKRIARMIANQMPKGLYARALIIIIAPMVVLQSVIAFVFMERHWQTVTRRLSENTVSDIALLISIYESYPHNDNYEKLIRMAQEDVGLLIQVLPEQDLPPARPKPFFALLDRTLSNQIRNRIGRPFWIDTVGRSHLVEIRIRLDKAVLKVLA
;
A
#
# COMPACT_ATOMS: atom_id res chain seq x y z
N MET A 1 -44.90 32.09 25.06
CA MET A 1 -45.63 31.03 24.33
C MET A 1 -44.76 30.58 23.17
N VAL A 2 -43.65 29.87 23.44
CA VAL A 2 -43.50 28.41 23.28
C VAL A 2 -44.32 27.86 22.10
N SER A 3 -43.66 27.53 21.00
CA SER A 3 -43.51 26.12 20.61
C SER A 3 -42.40 25.92 19.58
N ILE A 4 -41.53 24.98 19.92
CA ILE A 4 -40.44 24.43 19.12
C ILE A 4 -41.07 23.47 18.10
N SER A 5 -40.63 23.48 16.85
CA SER A 5 -40.63 22.24 16.07
C SER A 5 -39.43 22.17 15.14
N ASN A 6 -38.54 21.28 15.53
CA ASN A 6 -37.30 20.86 14.92
C ASN A 6 -37.51 19.41 14.49
N ARG A 7 -37.50 19.12 13.18
CA ARG A 7 -37.32 17.79 12.52
C ARG A 7 -37.75 17.95 11.04
N GLU A 8 -37.05 17.47 10.01
CA GLU A 8 -36.29 16.23 9.88
C GLU A 8 -35.13 16.35 8.88
N SER A 9 -34.02 15.71 9.26
CA SER A 9 -32.89 15.37 8.42
C SER A 9 -33.28 14.24 7.46
N GLY A 10 -33.30 14.52 6.16
CA GLY A 10 -33.58 13.53 5.11
C GLY A 10 -32.31 12.99 4.46
N SER A 11 -31.52 12.21 5.19
CA SER A 11 -30.46 11.37 4.62
C SER A 11 -31.00 9.95 4.39
N ALA A 12 -31.15 9.51 3.13
CA ALA A 12 -31.15 8.09 2.74
C ALA A 12 -31.27 7.89 1.21
N ALA A 13 -30.30 8.38 0.44
CA ALA A 13 -30.21 8.05 -0.99
C ALA A 13 -29.61 6.65 -1.22
N ARG A 14 -30.24 5.56 -0.75
CA ARG A 14 -29.87 4.16 -1.13
C ARG A 14 -31.02 3.11 -1.19
N PRO A 15 -32.14 3.28 -1.93
CA PRO A 15 -33.17 2.24 -1.95
C PRO A 15 -33.27 1.35 -3.20
N LEU A 16 -32.50 1.57 -4.27
CA LEU A 16 -32.77 0.89 -5.56
C LEU A 16 -31.92 -0.36 -5.83
N LEU A 17 -30.69 -0.42 -5.33
CA LEU A 17 -29.79 -1.57 -5.56
C LEU A 17 -30.19 -2.81 -4.75
N HIS A 18 -30.54 -2.63 -3.47
CA HIS A 18 -30.90 -3.74 -2.59
C HIS A 18 -32.19 -4.46 -3.04
N LYS A 19 -33.20 -3.70 -3.53
CA LYS A 19 -34.46 -4.27 -4.04
C LYS A 19 -34.26 -5.06 -5.33
N ARG A 20 -33.35 -4.62 -6.21
CA ARG A 20 -33.05 -5.34 -7.47
C ARG A 20 -32.32 -6.65 -7.23
N ILE A 21 -31.32 -6.65 -6.34
CA ILE A 21 -30.59 -7.86 -5.96
C ILE A 21 -31.53 -8.85 -5.25
N ALA A 22 -32.31 -8.39 -4.28
CA ALA A 22 -33.28 -9.22 -3.58
C ALA A 22 -34.32 -9.85 -4.52
N ARG A 23 -34.80 -9.09 -5.52
CA ARG A 23 -35.76 -9.58 -6.52
C ARG A 23 -35.14 -10.57 -7.51
N MET A 24 -33.88 -10.40 -7.89
CA MET A 24 -33.15 -11.34 -8.75
C MET A 24 -32.92 -12.68 -8.03
N ILE A 25 -32.53 -12.63 -6.75
CA ILE A 25 -32.39 -13.81 -5.89
C ILE A 25 -33.75 -14.51 -5.70
N ALA A 26 -34.83 -13.74 -5.48
CA ALA A 26 -36.18 -14.28 -5.35
C ALA A 26 -36.71 -14.93 -6.63
N ASN A 27 -36.32 -14.43 -7.81
CA ASN A 27 -36.70 -15.01 -9.10
C ASN A 27 -35.92 -16.29 -9.43
N GLN A 28 -34.74 -16.48 -8.84
CA GLN A 28 -33.95 -17.72 -8.97
C GLN A 28 -34.33 -18.78 -7.93
N MET A 29 -35.23 -18.49 -6.98
CA MET A 29 -35.70 -19.45 -5.98
C MET A 29 -36.61 -20.51 -6.63
N PRO A 30 -36.21 -21.80 -6.65
CA PRO A 30 -37.07 -22.89 -7.12
C PRO A 30 -38.31 -22.99 -6.22
N LYS A 31 -39.50 -23.16 -6.80
CA LYS A 31 -40.80 -23.11 -6.09
C LYS A 31 -41.08 -24.30 -5.14
N GLY A 32 -40.08 -25.13 -4.82
CA GLY A 32 -40.22 -26.31 -3.96
C GLY A 32 -39.86 -26.03 -2.49
N LEU A 33 -40.56 -26.70 -1.56
CA LEU A 33 -40.27 -26.65 -0.11
C LEU A 33 -38.80 -27.00 0.20
N TYR A 34 -38.23 -27.96 -0.53
CA TYR A 34 -36.83 -28.38 -0.39
C TYR A 34 -35.82 -27.27 -0.69
N ALA A 35 -36.08 -26.45 -1.73
CA ALA A 35 -35.16 -25.37 -2.09
C ALA A 35 -35.15 -24.25 -1.03
N ARG A 36 -36.31 -23.95 -0.43
CA ARG A 36 -36.39 -23.00 0.69
C ARG A 36 -35.64 -23.50 1.92
N ALA A 37 -35.84 -24.77 2.31
CA ALA A 37 -35.13 -25.36 3.44
C ALA A 37 -33.61 -25.36 3.22
N LEU A 38 -33.16 -25.71 2.01
CA LEU A 38 -31.74 -25.71 1.64
C LEU A 38 -31.11 -24.31 1.75
N ILE A 39 -31.81 -23.27 1.28
CA ILE A 39 -31.32 -21.89 1.35
C ILE A 39 -31.21 -21.41 2.81
N ILE A 40 -32.16 -21.73 3.68
CA ILE A 40 -32.11 -21.32 5.10
C ILE A 40 -30.87 -21.91 5.80
N ILE A 41 -30.44 -23.11 5.39
CA ILE A 41 -29.24 -23.77 5.94
C ILE A 41 -27.95 -23.18 5.34
N ILE A 42 -27.90 -23.00 4.02
CA ILE A 42 -26.68 -22.56 3.31
C ILE A 42 -26.44 -21.06 3.42
N ALA A 43 -27.50 -20.24 3.38
CA ALA A 43 -27.38 -18.78 3.42
C ALA A 43 -26.57 -18.24 4.61
N PRO A 44 -26.79 -18.66 5.87
CA PRO A 44 -26.00 -18.17 7.00
C PRO A 44 -24.52 -18.56 6.89
N MET A 45 -24.21 -19.74 6.34
CA MET A 45 -22.83 -20.15 6.09
C MET A 45 -22.15 -19.25 5.06
N VAL A 46 -22.82 -18.94 3.95
CA VAL A 46 -22.27 -18.06 2.90
C VAL A 46 -22.07 -16.63 3.40
N VAL A 47 -23.00 -16.13 4.21
CA VAL A 47 -22.87 -14.80 4.85
C VAL A 47 -21.66 -14.77 5.77
N LEU A 48 -21.52 -15.77 6.64
CA LEU A 48 -20.37 -15.88 7.54
C LEU A 48 -19.05 -16.02 6.76
N GLN A 49 -19.03 -16.86 5.72
CA GLN A 49 -17.87 -17.04 4.84
C GLN A 49 -17.46 -15.72 4.16
N SER A 50 -18.43 -14.93 3.69
CA SER A 50 -18.17 -13.65 3.04
C SER A 50 -17.53 -12.63 4.00
N VAL A 51 -18.02 -12.58 5.25
CA VAL A 51 -17.43 -11.71 6.28
C VAL A 51 -16.01 -12.13 6.63
N ILE A 52 -15.77 -13.43 6.80
CA ILE A 52 -14.43 -13.97 7.08
C ILE A 52 -13.48 -13.66 5.93
N ALA A 53 -13.90 -13.92 4.69
CA ALA A 53 -13.11 -13.62 3.50
C ALA A 53 -12.79 -12.11 3.41
N PHE A 54 -13.76 -11.25 3.68
CA PHE A 54 -13.56 -9.80 3.68
C PHE A 54 -12.53 -9.36 4.73
N VAL A 55 -12.67 -9.80 5.99
CA VAL A 55 -11.73 -9.46 7.07
C VAL A 55 -10.33 -10.03 6.80
N PHE A 56 -10.27 -11.25 6.27
CA PHE A 56 -9.00 -11.87 5.89
C PHE A 56 -8.29 -11.07 4.81
N MET A 57 -9.00 -10.69 3.73
CA MET A 57 -8.43 -9.87 2.67
C MET A 57 -7.94 -8.53 3.23
N GLU A 58 -8.76 -7.81 4.00
CA GLU A 58 -8.36 -6.54 4.63
C GLU A 58 -7.06 -6.69 5.45
N ARG A 59 -6.98 -7.71 6.30
CA ARG A 59 -5.77 -7.98 7.11
C ARG A 59 -4.58 -8.44 6.26
N HIS A 60 -4.83 -9.16 5.17
CA HIS A 60 -3.81 -9.61 4.24
C HIS A 60 -3.17 -8.43 3.52
N TRP A 61 -3.96 -7.48 2.99
CA TRP A 61 -3.44 -6.27 2.35
C TRP A 61 -2.51 -5.47 3.28
N GLN A 62 -2.92 -5.28 4.54
CA GLN A 62 -2.08 -4.59 5.55
C GLN A 62 -0.76 -5.31 5.81
N THR A 63 -0.79 -6.65 5.84
CA THR A 63 0.39 -7.47 6.13
C THR A 63 1.34 -7.54 4.93
N VAL A 64 0.82 -7.69 3.71
CA VAL A 64 1.61 -7.78 2.47
C VAL A 64 2.35 -6.48 2.21
N THR A 65 1.68 -5.32 2.29
CA THR A 65 2.34 -4.03 2.08
C THR A 65 3.43 -3.77 3.12
N ARG A 66 3.20 -4.14 4.39
CA ARG A 66 4.20 -3.99 5.45
C ARG A 66 5.44 -4.84 5.19
N ARG A 67 5.26 -6.14 4.89
CA ARG A 67 6.37 -7.07 4.66
C ARG A 67 7.19 -6.68 3.42
N LEU A 68 6.54 -6.28 2.34
CA LEU A 68 7.22 -5.79 1.14
C LEU A 68 8.08 -4.56 1.44
N SER A 69 7.53 -3.58 2.18
CA SER A 69 8.26 -2.38 2.57
C SER A 69 9.45 -2.69 3.48
N GLU A 70 9.30 -3.61 4.43
CA GLU A 70 10.36 -4.03 5.35
C GLU A 70 11.53 -4.69 4.61
N ASN A 71 11.23 -5.57 3.64
CA ASN A 71 12.25 -6.20 2.81
C ASN A 71 13.00 -5.16 1.98
N THR A 72 12.29 -4.31 1.24
CA THR A 72 12.91 -3.27 0.39
C THR A 72 13.80 -2.31 1.19
N VAL A 73 13.39 -1.89 2.39
CA VAL A 73 14.24 -1.02 3.23
C VAL A 73 15.47 -1.76 3.74
N SER A 74 15.32 -3.05 4.09
CA SER A 74 16.47 -3.87 4.49
C SER A 74 17.48 -4.01 3.37
N ASP A 75 17.02 -4.19 2.14
CA ASP A 75 17.86 -4.29 0.96
C ASP A 75 18.59 -2.98 0.66
N ILE A 76 17.89 -1.84 0.76
CA ILE A 76 18.50 -0.51 0.63
C ILE A 76 19.55 -0.27 1.73
N ALA A 77 19.27 -0.66 2.98
CA ALA A 77 20.22 -0.53 4.08
C ALA A 77 21.48 -1.38 3.84
N LEU A 78 21.32 -2.59 3.29
CA LEU A 78 22.44 -3.44 2.88
C LEU A 78 23.26 -2.77 1.77
N LEU A 79 22.63 -2.21 0.74
CA LEU A 79 23.33 -1.48 -0.33
C LEU A 79 24.11 -0.26 0.20
N ILE A 80 23.53 0.49 1.16
CA ILE A 80 24.22 1.59 1.83
C ILE A 80 25.43 1.08 2.63
N SER A 81 25.28 -0.01 3.38
CA SER A 81 26.39 -0.58 4.15
C SER A 81 27.55 -1.05 3.25
N ILE A 82 27.23 -1.63 2.09
CA ILE A 82 28.24 -2.02 1.10
C ILE A 82 28.91 -0.77 0.54
N TYR A 83 28.14 0.27 0.19
CA TYR A 83 28.67 1.55 -0.27
C TYR A 83 29.65 2.19 0.73
N GLU A 84 29.32 2.22 2.02
CA GLU A 84 30.19 2.77 3.06
C GLU A 84 31.51 2.00 3.20
N SER A 85 31.48 0.68 3.00
CA SER A 85 32.67 -0.18 3.01
C SER A 85 33.42 -0.19 1.67
N TYR A 86 32.84 0.41 0.62
CA TYR A 86 33.35 0.30 -0.74
C TYR A 86 34.61 1.15 -0.92
N PRO A 87 35.67 0.66 -1.57
CA PRO A 87 36.78 1.51 -1.97
C PRO A 87 36.27 2.49 -3.04
N HIS A 88 36.17 3.78 -2.72
CA HIS A 88 35.61 4.81 -3.61
C HIS A 88 36.57 5.16 -4.78
N ASN A 89 37.27 4.17 -5.32
CA ASN A 89 38.28 4.30 -6.38
C ASN A 89 37.77 3.88 -7.77
N ASP A 90 36.51 3.43 -7.87
CA ASP A 90 35.86 3.06 -9.13
C ASP A 90 34.54 3.82 -9.34
N ASN A 91 33.87 3.55 -10.46
CA ASN A 91 32.60 4.18 -10.85
C ASN A 91 31.36 3.47 -10.27
N TYR A 92 31.51 2.73 -9.17
CA TYR A 92 30.47 1.93 -8.50
C TYR A 92 29.80 0.86 -9.39
N GLU A 93 30.43 0.45 -10.49
CA GLU A 93 29.82 -0.48 -11.46
C GLU A 93 29.44 -1.82 -10.82
N LYS A 94 30.30 -2.35 -9.94
CA LYS A 94 30.03 -3.59 -9.23
C LYS A 94 28.83 -3.47 -8.28
N LEU A 95 28.69 -2.32 -7.62
CA LEU A 95 27.58 -2.03 -6.73
C LEU A 95 26.26 -1.88 -7.51
N ILE A 96 26.30 -1.16 -8.64
CA ILE A 96 25.14 -0.99 -9.53
C ILE A 96 24.69 -2.35 -10.08
N ARG A 97 25.63 -3.19 -10.53
CA ARG A 97 25.32 -4.51 -11.05
C ARG A 97 24.70 -5.43 -9.99
N MET A 98 25.28 -5.46 -8.79
CA MET A 98 24.75 -6.25 -7.67
C MET A 98 23.33 -5.80 -7.27
N ALA A 99 23.09 -4.48 -7.20
CA ALA A 99 21.75 -3.97 -6.91
C ALA A 99 20.72 -4.40 -7.98
N GLN A 100 21.11 -4.41 -9.25
CA GLN A 100 20.21 -4.78 -10.33
C GLN A 100 20.00 -6.31 -10.45
N GLU A 101 21.05 -7.11 -10.30
CA GLU A 101 21.02 -8.57 -10.49
C GLU A 101 20.48 -9.31 -9.26
N ASP A 102 20.92 -8.93 -8.06
CA ASP A 102 20.63 -9.69 -6.84
C ASP A 102 19.43 -9.13 -6.07
N VAL A 103 19.25 -7.80 -6.11
CA VAL A 103 18.21 -7.10 -5.35
C VAL A 103 17.03 -6.68 -6.24
N GLY A 104 17.24 -6.57 -7.55
CA GLY A 104 16.24 -6.07 -8.49
C GLY A 104 15.96 -4.57 -8.37
N LEU A 105 16.87 -3.80 -7.78
CA LEU A 105 16.76 -2.35 -7.61
C LEU A 105 17.68 -1.62 -8.60
N LEU A 106 17.15 -0.59 -9.24
CA LEU A 106 17.96 0.31 -10.07
C LEU A 106 18.52 1.41 -9.18
N ILE A 107 19.84 1.49 -9.08
CA ILE A 107 20.52 2.51 -8.27
C ILE A 107 21.35 3.46 -9.11
N GLN A 108 21.47 4.69 -8.63
CA GLN A 108 22.33 5.71 -9.19
C GLN A 108 23.01 6.47 -8.05
N VAL A 109 24.33 6.53 -8.07
CA VAL A 109 25.12 7.34 -7.14
C VAL A 109 25.26 8.73 -7.75
N LEU A 110 24.63 9.73 -7.14
CA LEU A 110 24.70 11.12 -7.54
C LEU A 110 25.70 11.87 -6.65
N PRO A 111 26.39 12.91 -7.17
CA PRO A 111 27.19 13.78 -6.34
C PRO A 111 26.36 14.44 -5.23
N GLU A 112 27.01 14.91 -4.17
CA GLU A 112 26.34 15.57 -3.07
C GLU A 112 25.49 16.77 -3.57
N GLN A 113 24.19 16.70 -3.30
CA GLN A 113 23.23 17.73 -3.71
C GLN A 113 22.06 17.77 -2.73
N ASP A 114 21.36 18.90 -2.68
CA ASP A 114 20.19 19.04 -1.83
C ASP A 114 19.02 18.16 -2.29
N LEU A 115 18.24 17.68 -1.31
CA LEU A 115 17.06 16.89 -1.60
C LEU A 115 15.97 17.84 -2.16
N PRO A 116 15.26 17.46 -3.23
CA PRO A 116 14.19 18.29 -3.79
C PRO A 116 13.05 18.50 -2.78
N PRO A 117 12.26 19.58 -2.91
CA PRO A 117 11.14 19.83 -2.02
C PRO A 117 10.10 18.69 -2.08
N ALA A 118 9.48 18.40 -0.94
CA ALA A 118 8.44 17.38 -0.86
C ALA A 118 7.21 17.83 -1.67
N ARG A 119 6.78 17.00 -2.64
CA ARG A 119 5.57 17.27 -3.42
C ARG A 119 4.32 16.83 -2.64
N PRO A 120 3.16 17.49 -2.83
CA PRO A 120 1.89 17.02 -2.28
C PRO A 120 1.63 15.60 -2.79
N LYS A 121 1.44 14.64 -1.87
CA LYS A 121 1.32 13.21 -2.20
C LYS A 121 -0.14 12.78 -2.28
N PRO A 122 -0.68 12.48 -3.48
CA PRO A 122 -1.97 11.82 -3.56
C PRO A 122 -1.73 10.29 -3.65
N PHE A 123 -2.42 9.54 -2.77
CA PHE A 123 -2.80 8.12 -2.91
C PHE A 123 -2.09 6.98 -2.12
N PHE A 124 -0.89 7.10 -1.52
CA PHE A 124 -0.31 5.99 -0.71
C PHE A 124 0.09 6.34 0.72
N ALA A 125 -0.83 6.89 1.52
CA ALA A 125 -0.52 7.26 2.91
C ALA A 125 0.02 6.09 3.77
N LEU A 126 -0.39 4.83 3.51
CA LEU A 126 0.07 3.66 4.27
C LEU A 126 1.47 3.18 3.85
N LEU A 127 1.74 3.06 2.55
CA LEU A 127 3.08 2.70 2.04
C LEU A 127 4.09 3.79 2.41
N ASP A 128 3.73 5.06 2.17
CA ASP A 128 4.59 6.20 2.49
C ASP A 128 4.91 6.26 3.99
N ARG A 129 3.91 6.08 4.85
CA ARG A 129 4.12 6.06 6.31
C ARG A 129 4.97 4.87 6.74
N THR A 130 4.72 3.68 6.20
CA THR A 130 5.48 2.48 6.58
C THR A 130 6.93 2.59 6.12
N LEU A 131 7.14 2.95 4.85
CA LEU A 131 8.46 3.12 4.25
C LEU A 131 9.25 4.23 4.95
N SER A 132 8.64 5.40 5.16
CA SER A 132 9.26 6.52 5.87
C SER A 132 9.66 6.14 7.30
N ASN A 133 8.81 5.41 8.02
CA ASN A 133 9.13 4.96 9.38
C ASN A 133 10.28 3.95 9.38
N GLN A 134 10.27 2.99 8.46
CA GLN A 134 11.34 1.99 8.36
C GLN A 134 12.68 2.61 7.96
N ILE A 135 12.71 3.51 6.99
CA ILE A 135 13.93 4.25 6.59
C ILE A 135 14.46 5.06 7.76
N ARG A 136 13.59 5.82 8.45
CA ARG A 136 14.00 6.61 9.61
C ARG A 136 14.57 5.74 10.74
N ASN A 137 13.97 4.58 11.00
CA ASN A 137 14.38 3.69 12.08
C ASN A 137 15.65 2.90 11.77
N ARG A 138 15.85 2.46 10.52
CA ARG A 138 17.00 1.61 10.15
C ARG A 138 18.19 2.38 9.59
N ILE A 139 17.95 3.40 8.76
CA ILE A 139 19.00 4.12 8.04
C ILE A 139 19.36 5.41 8.80
N GLY A 140 18.38 6.11 9.37
CA GLY A 140 18.64 7.29 10.19
C GLY A 140 19.20 8.51 9.44
N ARG A 141 19.23 8.47 8.10
CA ARG A 141 19.74 9.55 7.23
C ARG A 141 18.58 10.36 6.61
N PRO A 142 18.82 11.63 6.20
CA PRO A 142 17.84 12.41 5.46
C PRO A 142 17.46 11.72 4.15
N PHE A 143 16.16 11.63 3.87
CA PHE A 143 15.63 10.94 2.69
C PHE A 143 14.48 11.70 2.04
N TRP A 144 14.26 11.42 0.76
CA TRP A 144 13.15 11.94 -0.03
C TRP A 144 12.50 10.79 -0.82
N ILE A 145 11.18 10.78 -0.89
CA ILE A 145 10.40 9.74 -1.58
C ILE A 145 9.45 10.40 -2.56
N ASP A 146 9.47 9.93 -3.80
CA ASP A 146 8.50 10.26 -4.84
C ASP A 146 7.65 9.05 -5.17
N THR A 147 6.34 9.20 -4.96
CA THR A 147 5.34 8.21 -5.36
C THR A 147 4.39 8.75 -6.43
N VAL A 148 4.68 9.94 -6.99
CA VAL A 148 3.75 10.75 -7.81
C VAL A 148 4.30 10.95 -9.23
N GLY A 149 5.41 10.32 -9.60
CA GLY A 149 6.02 10.40 -10.93
C GLY A 149 5.16 9.81 -12.06
N ARG A 150 5.58 10.04 -13.32
CA ARG A 150 4.90 9.54 -14.55
C ARG A 150 5.05 8.01 -14.77
N SER A 151 5.52 7.25 -13.77
CA SER A 151 5.82 5.82 -13.87
C SER A 151 5.31 5.04 -12.66
N HIS A 152 5.10 3.74 -12.82
CA HIS A 152 4.74 2.78 -11.76
C HIS A 152 5.91 2.50 -10.78
N LEU A 153 6.87 3.42 -10.66
CA LEU A 153 8.11 3.25 -9.89
C LEU A 153 8.15 4.25 -8.74
N VAL A 154 8.66 3.81 -7.59
CA VAL A 154 8.94 4.63 -6.41
C VAL A 154 10.38 5.10 -6.46
N GLU A 155 10.59 6.41 -6.45
CA GLU A 155 11.93 6.99 -6.38
C GLU A 155 12.27 7.33 -4.92
N ILE A 156 13.36 6.76 -4.43
CA ILE A 156 13.86 6.99 -3.08
C ILE A 156 15.25 7.62 -3.21
N ARG A 157 15.45 8.80 -2.63
CA ARG A 157 16.76 9.46 -2.55
C ARG A 157 17.21 9.53 -1.11
N ILE A 158 18.43 9.08 -0.84
CA ILE A 158 19.00 9.05 0.50
C ILE A 158 20.30 9.84 0.47
N ARG A 159 20.41 10.82 1.37
CA ARG A 159 21.63 11.61 1.53
C ARG A 159 22.67 10.79 2.29
N LEU A 160 23.81 10.54 1.63
CA LEU A 160 25.02 9.96 2.21
C LEU A 160 26.03 11.07 2.52
N ASP A 161 27.19 10.71 3.06
CA ASP A 161 28.17 11.71 3.53
C ASP A 161 28.87 12.47 2.40
N LYS A 162 28.95 11.89 1.20
CA LYS A 162 29.61 12.49 0.02
C LYS A 162 28.79 12.38 -1.28
N ALA A 163 27.56 11.86 -1.17
CA ALA A 163 26.76 11.48 -2.32
C ALA A 163 25.27 11.42 -1.98
N VAL A 164 24.44 11.36 -3.00
CA VAL A 164 23.03 11.00 -2.87
C VAL A 164 22.82 9.68 -3.57
N LEU A 165 22.39 8.66 -2.83
CA LEU A 165 21.97 7.40 -3.40
C LEU A 165 20.52 7.53 -3.87
N LYS A 166 20.32 7.44 -5.18
CA LYS A 166 19.00 7.37 -5.80
C LYS A 166 18.69 5.90 -6.09
N VAL A 167 17.56 5.44 -5.60
CA VAL A 167 17.03 4.08 -5.77
C VAL A 167 15.68 4.19 -6.47
N LEU A 168 15.45 3.35 -7.48
CA LEU A 168 14.19 3.19 -8.16
C LEU A 168 13.71 1.75 -7.95
N ALA A 169 12.49 1.60 -7.43
CA ALA A 169 11.82 0.34 -7.12
C ALA A 169 10.45 0.28 -7.79
#